data_AF-A0A846APP3-F1
#
_entry.id   AF-A0A846APP3-F1
#
_cell.length_a   1.000
_cell.length_b   1.000
_cell.length_c   1.000
_cell.angle_alpha   90.00
_cell.angle_beta   90.00
_cell.angle_gamma   90.00
#
_symmetry.space_group_name_H-M   'P 1'
#
loop_
_entity.id
_entity.type
_entity.pdbx_description
1 polymer ?
#
loop_
_entity_poly.entity_id
_entity_poly.type
_entity_poly.pdbx_seq_one_letter_code
_entity_poly.pdbx_strand_id
1 'polypeptide(L)'
;MKFLSALRMDALRYLSDACKRRFSKVSGQPKFKNKGRDDGFPAECYANTLDGSISVGFNRIKLPRIGWVKTFEILPDNVTPKSVTISKKADRWFISFNSREEETQITEKSVDVVGVDLGVKSLATLSTGEVFPGAKSYKKLEAKLSLVAILESTSSQVFALTGKKHS
;
A
#
# COMPACT_ATOMS: atom_id res chain seq x y z
N MET A 1 3.75 19.64 -22.13
CA MET A 1 5.20 19.54 -21.81
C MET A 1 5.56 19.60 -20.32
N LYS A 2 4.74 20.15 -19.41
CA LYS A 2 5.10 20.22 -17.97
C LYS A 2 5.18 18.84 -17.29
N PHE A 3 4.42 17.85 -17.74
CA PHE A 3 4.31 16.54 -17.08
C PHE A 3 5.61 15.72 -17.07
N LEU A 4 6.34 15.70 -18.18
CA LEU A 4 7.58 14.93 -18.32
C LEU A 4 8.76 15.50 -17.52
N SER A 5 8.83 16.84 -17.34
CA SER A 5 9.94 17.45 -16.58
C SER A 5 9.86 17.17 -15.07
N ALA A 6 8.65 17.12 -14.51
CA ALA A 6 8.44 16.78 -13.10
C ALA A 6 8.87 15.34 -12.79
N LEU A 7 8.45 14.38 -13.62
CA LEU A 7 8.81 12.96 -13.47
C LEU A 7 10.33 12.73 -13.43
N ARG A 8 11.10 13.55 -14.15
CA ARG A 8 12.57 13.49 -14.16
C ARG A 8 13.19 13.98 -12.86
N MET A 9 12.64 15.03 -12.24
CA MET A 9 13.18 15.59 -11.01
C MET A 9 12.96 14.66 -9.80
N ASP A 10 11.83 13.96 -9.75
CA ASP A 10 11.55 13.08 -8.62
C ASP A 10 12.32 11.78 -8.67
N ALA A 11 12.59 11.24 -9.87
CA ALA A 11 13.50 10.11 -10.02
C ALA A 11 14.89 10.41 -9.41
N LEU A 12 15.38 11.65 -9.57
CA LEU A 12 16.64 12.09 -8.96
C LEU A 12 16.54 12.23 -7.44
N ARG A 13 15.40 12.71 -6.92
CA ARG A 13 15.15 12.78 -5.45
C ARG A 13 15.14 11.39 -4.83
N TYR A 14 14.41 10.44 -5.41
CA TYR A 14 14.38 9.05 -4.93
C TYR A 14 15.76 8.40 -4.96
N LEU A 15 16.53 8.63 -6.01
CA LEU A 15 17.91 8.14 -6.08
C LEU A 15 18.77 8.75 -4.97
N SER A 16 18.67 10.06 -4.75
CA SER A 16 19.40 10.77 -3.68
C SER A 16 19.08 10.19 -2.30
N ASP A 17 17.80 9.99 -1.98
CA ASP A 17 17.39 9.45 -0.69
C ASP A 17 17.76 7.97 -0.52
N ALA A 18 17.64 7.17 -1.58
CA ALA A 18 18.08 5.77 -1.55
C ALA A 18 19.61 5.67 -1.37
N CYS A 19 20.39 6.55 -2.00
CA CYS A 19 21.82 6.66 -1.77
C CYS A 19 22.16 7.05 -0.32
N LYS A 20 21.47 8.04 0.27
CA LYS A 20 21.65 8.39 1.69
C LYS A 20 21.42 7.19 2.60
N ARG A 21 20.36 6.41 2.36
CA ARG A 21 20.05 5.18 3.12
C ARG A 21 21.10 4.08 2.94
N ARG A 22 21.68 3.99 1.75
CA ARG A 22 22.81 3.08 1.49
C ARG A 22 24.05 3.50 2.29
N PHE A 23 24.38 4.78 2.28
CA PHE A 23 25.53 5.31 3.01
C PHE A 23 25.35 5.24 4.54
N SER A 24 24.12 5.39 5.04
CA SER A 24 23.80 5.17 6.45
C SER A 24 23.69 3.69 6.84
N LYS A 25 23.99 2.76 5.93
CA LYS A 25 23.91 1.29 6.12
C LYS A 25 22.52 0.77 6.54
N VAL A 26 21.47 1.55 6.31
CA VAL A 26 20.07 1.15 6.56
C VAL A 26 19.54 0.25 5.43
N SER A 27 20.04 0.42 4.21
CA SER A 27 19.64 -0.41 3.06
C SER A 27 20.80 -0.82 2.16
N GLY A 28 20.56 -1.85 1.34
CA GLY A 28 21.46 -2.29 0.28
C GLY A 28 21.54 -1.30 -0.88
N GLN A 29 22.30 -1.68 -1.92
CA GLN A 29 22.48 -0.87 -3.12
C GLN A 29 21.11 -0.54 -3.77
N PRO A 30 20.82 0.74 -4.11
CA PRO A 30 19.60 1.09 -4.81
C PRO A 30 19.54 0.38 -6.17
N LYS A 31 18.37 -0.15 -6.50
CA LYS A 31 18.07 -0.75 -7.81
C LYS A 31 16.95 0.05 -8.46
N PHE A 32 17.06 0.27 -9.77
CA PHE A 32 15.97 0.87 -10.52
C PHE A 32 14.76 -0.08 -10.55
N LYS A 33 13.57 0.51 -10.59
CA LYS A 33 12.32 -0.23 -10.73
C LYS A 33 12.24 -0.93 -12.09
N ASN A 34 11.63 -2.11 -12.12
CA ASN A 34 11.41 -2.85 -13.35
C ASN A 34 10.19 -2.30 -14.08
N LYS A 35 10.38 -1.87 -15.33
CA LYS A 35 9.30 -1.41 -16.20
C LYS A 35 8.28 -2.54 -16.42
N GLY A 36 6.98 -2.25 -16.36
CA GLY A 36 5.89 -3.21 -16.58
C GLY A 36 5.47 -4.01 -15.34
N ARG A 37 6.35 -4.14 -14.34
CA ARG A 37 6.04 -4.86 -13.09
C ARG A 37 5.79 -3.91 -11.93
N ASP A 38 6.64 -2.89 -11.82
CA ASP A 38 6.65 -1.93 -10.73
C ASP A 38 6.43 -0.50 -11.28
N ASP A 39 5.45 -0.35 -12.16
CA ASP A 39 5.06 0.93 -12.76
C ASP A 39 4.25 1.78 -11.76
N GLY A 40 4.80 1.95 -10.55
CA GLY A 40 4.38 2.97 -9.60
C GLY A 40 5.01 4.30 -9.98
N PHE A 41 4.19 5.33 -10.14
CA PHE A 41 4.66 6.70 -10.03
C PHE A 41 4.17 7.18 -8.68
N PRO A 42 4.99 7.14 -7.63
CA PRO A 42 4.58 7.75 -6.39
C PRO A 42 4.24 9.21 -6.69
N ALA A 43 2.94 9.53 -6.66
CA ALA A 43 2.48 10.90 -6.78
C ALA A 43 2.80 11.69 -5.49
N GLU A 44 3.64 11.14 -4.60
CA GLU A 44 4.49 11.88 -3.68
C GLU A 44 5.26 13.01 -4.38
N CYS A 45 5.44 12.91 -5.70
CA CYS A 45 5.85 13.98 -6.58
C CYS A 45 4.90 15.20 -6.65
N TYR A 46 3.80 15.29 -5.87
CA TYR A 46 3.05 16.53 -5.64
C TYR A 46 2.33 16.53 -4.27
N ALA A 47 2.96 15.95 -3.24
CA ALA A 47 2.49 16.07 -1.85
C ALA A 47 3.43 16.92 -0.96
N ASN A 48 4.43 17.58 -1.55
CA ASN A 48 5.13 18.66 -0.86
C ASN A 48 4.39 19.96 -1.18
N THR A 49 3.44 20.25 -0.30
CA THR A 49 2.94 21.59 0.02
C THR A 49 2.45 22.40 -1.17
N LEU A 50 1.13 22.48 -1.35
CA LEU A 50 0.40 23.65 -1.84
C LEU A 50 -1.09 23.36 -1.60
N ASP A 51 -1.58 23.89 -0.49
CA ASP A 51 -2.97 24.13 -0.10
C ASP A 51 -4.05 23.67 -1.09
N GLY A 52 -4.88 22.70 -0.68
CA GLY A 52 -6.20 22.45 -1.27
C GLY A 52 -6.28 21.93 -2.72
N SER A 53 -5.17 21.51 -3.33
CA SER A 53 -5.19 21.06 -4.73
C SER A 53 -5.76 19.65 -4.95
N ILE A 54 -5.83 18.84 -3.91
CA ILE A 54 -6.42 17.49 -3.93
C ILE A 54 -7.81 17.57 -3.31
N SER A 55 -8.82 17.17 -4.07
CA SER A 55 -10.21 17.14 -3.60
C SER A 55 -10.80 15.76 -3.85
N VAL A 56 -11.39 15.18 -2.81
CA VAL A 56 -12.12 13.91 -2.89
C VAL A 56 -13.59 14.24 -3.10
N GLY A 57 -14.21 13.60 -4.10
CA GLY A 57 -15.65 13.55 -4.24
C GLY A 57 -16.11 12.09 -4.31
N PHE A 58 -17.42 11.88 -4.29
CA PHE A 58 -18.06 10.57 -4.16
C PHE A 58 -17.42 9.44 -5.00
N ASN A 59 -17.22 9.63 -6.31
CA ASN A 59 -16.62 8.62 -7.20
C ASN A 59 -15.48 9.19 -8.07
N ARG A 60 -14.86 10.26 -7.60
CA ARG A 60 -13.82 10.95 -8.36
C ARG A 60 -12.86 11.67 -7.43
N ILE A 61 -11.60 11.70 -7.81
CA ILE A 61 -10.56 12.44 -7.11
C ILE A 61 -9.94 13.48 -8.05
N LYS A 62 -9.78 14.70 -7.55
CA LYS A 62 -9.07 15.76 -8.25
C LYS A 62 -7.60 15.66 -7.91
N LEU A 63 -6.78 15.39 -8.92
CA LEU A 63 -5.33 15.29 -8.78
C LEU A 63 -4.65 16.56 -9.28
N PRO A 64 -3.52 16.97 -8.67
CA PRO A 64 -2.75 18.07 -9.18
C PRO A 64 -2.31 17.76 -10.62
N ARG A 65 -2.55 18.70 -11.53
CA ARG A 65 -2.14 18.68 -12.96
C ARG A 65 -2.87 17.70 -13.87
N ILE A 66 -3.43 16.62 -13.34
CA ILE A 66 -4.26 15.66 -14.09
C ILE A 66 -5.73 16.13 -14.11
N GLY A 67 -6.21 16.75 -13.03
CA GLY A 67 -7.61 17.13 -12.87
C GLY A 67 -8.46 16.00 -12.29
N TRP A 68 -9.75 15.98 -12.61
CA TRP A 68 -10.69 14.99 -12.08
C TRP A 68 -10.51 13.62 -12.73
N VAL A 69 -10.30 12.60 -11.91
CA VAL A 69 -10.21 11.19 -12.32
C VAL A 69 -11.33 10.40 -11.65
N LYS A 70 -12.05 9.60 -12.43
CA LYS A 70 -13.09 8.72 -11.90
C LYS A 70 -12.45 7.51 -11.21
N THR A 71 -12.95 7.17 -10.03
CA THR A 71 -12.61 5.95 -9.31
C THR A 71 -13.71 4.92 -9.51
N PHE A 72 -13.35 3.64 -9.44
CA PHE A 72 -14.31 2.56 -9.41
C PHE A 72 -15.00 2.46 -8.03
N GLU A 73 -14.25 2.76 -6.97
CA GLU A 73 -14.71 2.75 -5.59
C GLU A 73 -15.33 4.10 -5.20
N ILE A 74 -16.32 4.03 -4.31
CA ILE A 74 -16.89 5.20 -3.64
C ILE A 74 -15.88 5.65 -2.59
N LEU A 75 -15.49 6.92 -2.66
CA LEU A 75 -14.52 7.52 -1.75
C LEU A 75 -15.23 8.16 -0.57
N PRO A 76 -14.59 8.18 0.62
CA PRO A 76 -15.15 8.86 1.79
C PRO A 76 -15.24 10.36 1.55
N ASP A 77 -16.39 10.94 1.92
CA ASP A 77 -16.63 12.38 1.85
C ASP A 77 -15.90 13.10 3.00
N ASN A 78 -15.62 14.40 2.82
CA ASN A 78 -14.93 15.27 3.79
C ASN A 78 -13.49 14.89 4.16
N VAL A 79 -12.85 14.01 3.39
CA VAL A 79 -11.44 13.68 3.62
C VAL A 79 -10.55 14.67 2.88
N THR A 80 -9.63 15.32 3.61
CA THR A 80 -8.58 16.16 3.02
C THR A 80 -7.28 15.36 2.98
N PRO A 81 -6.83 14.87 1.81
CA PRO A 81 -5.62 14.06 1.74
C PRO A 81 -4.37 14.93 1.82
N LYS A 82 -3.38 14.47 2.59
CA LYS A 82 -2.05 15.08 2.66
C LYS A 82 -1.16 14.64 1.52
N SER A 83 -1.23 13.36 1.18
CA SER A 83 -0.44 12.76 0.10
C SER A 83 -1.28 11.79 -0.70
N VAL A 84 -0.93 11.64 -1.97
CA VAL A 84 -1.57 10.71 -2.91
C VAL A 84 -0.48 9.96 -3.67
N THR A 85 -0.68 8.67 -3.91
CA THR A 85 0.22 7.80 -4.66
C THR A 85 -0.60 7.08 -5.73
N ILE A 86 -0.09 7.07 -6.97
CA ILE A 86 -0.74 6.41 -8.11
C ILE A 86 0.15 5.24 -8.55
N SER A 87 -0.42 4.04 -8.60
CA SER A 87 0.33 2.86 -8.98
C SER A 87 -0.37 2.05 -10.06
N LYS A 88 0.41 1.41 -10.93
CA LYS A 88 -0.10 0.44 -11.89
C LYS A 88 0.34 -0.97 -11.46
N LYS A 89 -0.63 -1.88 -11.29
CA LYS A 89 -0.39 -3.30 -10.96
C LYS A 89 -1.34 -4.17 -11.75
N ALA A 90 -0.83 -5.22 -12.40
CA ALA A 90 -1.62 -6.15 -13.22
C ALA A 90 -2.59 -5.42 -14.18
N ASP A 91 -2.05 -4.45 -14.93
CA ASP A 91 -2.79 -3.59 -15.86
C ASP A 91 -3.94 -2.75 -15.29
N ARG A 92 -3.98 -2.60 -13.96
CA ARG A 92 -4.95 -1.76 -13.26
C ARG A 92 -4.25 -0.60 -12.57
N TRP A 93 -4.92 0.55 -12.55
CA TRP A 93 -4.46 1.74 -11.84
C TRP A 93 -5.12 1.83 -10.46
N PHE A 94 -4.31 2.16 -9.47
CA PHE A 94 -4.71 2.31 -8.07
C PHE A 94 -4.29 3.68 -7.56
N ILE A 95 -5.13 4.27 -6.71
CA ILE A 95 -4.87 5.54 -6.03
C ILE A 95 -4.94 5.27 -4.53
N SER A 96 -3.87 5.57 -3.81
CA SER A 96 -3.83 5.52 -2.35
C SER A 96 -3.55 6.91 -1.80
N PHE A 97 -4.23 7.30 -0.73
CA PHE A 97 -4.04 8.61 -0.13
C PHE A 97 -4.07 8.54 1.39
N ASN A 98 -3.30 9.42 2.04
CA ASN A 98 -3.24 9.52 3.48
C ASN A 98 -4.01 10.75 3.94
N SER A 99 -4.89 10.59 4.93
CA SER A 99 -5.53 11.70 5.62
C SER A 99 -5.29 11.62 7.11
N ARG A 100 -5.28 12.77 7.77
CA ARG A 100 -5.23 12.85 9.22
C ARG A 100 -6.66 12.72 9.72
N GLU A 101 -6.96 11.63 10.39
CA GLU A 101 -8.18 11.53 11.18
C GLU A 101 -8.06 12.47 12.40
N GLU A 102 -9.17 13.11 12.76
CA GLU A 102 -9.27 13.88 14.01
C GLU A 102 -8.98 12.96 15.19
N GLU A 103 -8.35 13.51 16.23
CA GLU A 103 -7.92 12.76 17.41
C GLU A 103 -9.11 12.01 18.02
N THR A 104 -9.05 10.68 18.00
CA THR A 104 -10.03 9.84 18.67
C THR A 104 -10.10 10.27 20.13
N GLN A 105 -11.32 10.54 20.61
CA GLN A 105 -11.53 10.89 22.01
C GLN A 105 -10.92 9.81 22.90
N ILE A 106 -10.02 10.23 23.79
CA ILE A 106 -9.40 9.34 24.77
C ILE A 106 -10.53 8.86 25.68
N THR A 107 -10.84 7.57 25.61
CA THR A 107 -11.74 6.94 26.59
C THR A 107 -11.06 6.94 27.95
N GLU A 108 -11.79 7.34 28.99
CA GLU A 108 -11.28 7.31 30.36
C GLU A 108 -10.86 5.88 30.73
N LYS A 109 -9.64 5.74 31.24
CA LYS A 109 -9.09 4.45 31.66
C LYS A 109 -9.73 4.05 32.99
N SER A 110 -10.34 2.87 33.04
CA SER A 110 -10.87 2.30 34.29
C SER A 110 -9.80 1.68 35.19
N VAL A 111 -8.60 1.38 34.65
CA VAL A 111 -7.50 0.72 35.35
C VAL A 111 -6.16 1.32 34.90
N ASP A 112 -5.20 1.45 35.83
CA ASP A 112 -3.90 2.10 35.60
C ASP A 112 -2.96 1.27 34.69
N VAL A 113 -2.88 -0.05 34.92
CA VAL A 113 -2.06 -0.98 34.13
C VAL A 113 -2.82 -2.28 33.88
N VAL A 114 -2.88 -2.68 32.61
CA VAL A 114 -3.44 -3.98 32.19
C VAL A 114 -2.41 -4.70 31.33
N GLY A 115 -2.07 -5.93 31.71
CA GLY A 115 -1.25 -6.82 30.88
C GLY A 115 -2.09 -7.36 29.73
N VAL A 116 -1.56 -7.34 28.51
CA VAL A 116 -2.22 -7.87 27.31
C VAL A 116 -1.37 -9.00 26.73
N ASP A 117 -1.92 -10.20 26.67
CA ASP A 117 -1.32 -11.35 25.99
C ASP A 117 -2.00 -11.58 24.63
N LEU A 118 -1.24 -11.50 23.53
CA LEU A 118 -1.75 -11.66 22.18
C LEU A 118 -1.50 -13.09 21.69
N GLY A 119 -2.56 -13.78 21.27
CA GLY A 119 -2.50 -15.20 20.92
C GLY A 119 -3.07 -15.55 19.55
N VAL A 120 -2.83 -16.79 19.12
CA VAL A 120 -3.43 -17.36 17.91
C VAL A 120 -4.85 -17.90 18.20
N LYS A 121 -5.09 -18.37 19.44
CA LYS A 121 -6.37 -18.91 19.89
C LYS A 121 -7.35 -17.80 20.33
N SER A 122 -6.85 -16.85 21.11
CA SER A 122 -7.52 -15.61 21.53
C SER A 122 -6.74 -14.43 20.96
N LEU A 123 -7.43 -13.42 20.42
CA LEU A 123 -6.78 -12.22 19.88
C LEU A 123 -5.98 -11.51 20.97
N ALA A 124 -6.62 -11.30 22.12
CA ALA A 124 -6.03 -10.69 23.29
C ALA A 124 -6.65 -11.27 24.55
N THR A 125 -5.83 -11.57 25.55
CA THR A 125 -6.26 -11.90 26.91
C THR A 125 -5.71 -10.85 27.85
N LEU A 126 -6.61 -10.17 28.57
CA LEU A 126 -6.26 -9.10 29.49
C LEU A 126 -6.04 -9.69 30.89
N SER A 127 -5.12 -9.12 31.65
CA SER A 127 -4.93 -9.48 33.07
C SER A 127 -6.15 -9.20 33.94
N THR A 128 -7.13 -8.44 33.43
CA THR A 128 -8.46 -8.24 34.02
C THR A 128 -9.38 -9.47 33.90
N GLY A 129 -8.96 -10.49 33.14
CA GLY A 129 -9.74 -11.71 32.87
C GLY A 129 -10.59 -11.63 31.59
N GLU A 130 -10.65 -10.47 30.92
CA GLU A 130 -11.34 -10.34 29.64
C GLU A 130 -10.59 -11.03 28.51
N VAL A 131 -11.32 -11.75 27.66
CA VAL A 131 -10.75 -12.48 26.52
C VAL A 131 -11.43 -12.01 25.24
N PHE A 132 -10.63 -11.42 24.36
CA PHE A 132 -11.06 -11.05 23.02
C PHE A 132 -10.84 -12.23 22.07
N PRO A 133 -11.90 -12.77 21.43
CA PRO A 133 -11.77 -13.92 20.54
C PRO A 133 -10.98 -13.57 19.28
N GLY A 134 -10.08 -14.47 18.89
CA GLY A 134 -9.34 -14.38 17.62
C GLY A 134 -10.27 -14.56 16.42
N ALA A 135 -10.12 -13.71 15.40
CA ALA A 135 -10.67 -14.01 14.09
C ALA A 135 -9.98 -15.28 13.56
N LYS A 136 -10.67 -16.43 13.56
CA LYS A 136 -10.18 -17.73 13.06
C LYS A 136 -10.01 -17.76 11.53
N SER A 137 -9.66 -16.64 10.91
CA SER A 137 -9.49 -16.48 9.46
C SER A 137 -8.30 -17.28 8.94
N TYR A 138 -7.27 -17.49 9.77
CA TYR A 138 -6.03 -18.17 9.37
C TYR A 138 -6.28 -19.56 8.78
N LYS A 139 -7.01 -20.44 9.48
CA LYS A 139 -7.29 -21.81 9.00
C LYS A 139 -8.03 -21.83 7.65
N LYS A 140 -8.91 -20.85 7.41
CA LYS A 140 -9.67 -20.75 6.15
C LYS A 140 -8.79 -20.23 5.00
N LEU A 141 -7.84 -19.36 5.30
CA LEU A 141 -6.94 -18.78 4.31
C LEU A 141 -5.77 -19.71 3.98
N GLU A 142 -5.32 -20.53 4.93
CA GLU A 142 -4.24 -21.50 4.76
C GLU A 142 -4.56 -22.54 3.67
N ALA A 143 -5.79 -23.07 3.64
CA ALA A 143 -6.24 -23.98 2.58
C ALA A 143 -6.31 -23.30 1.19
N LYS A 144 -6.59 -21.99 1.13
CA LYS A 144 -6.58 -21.24 -0.13
C LYS A 144 -5.16 -20.94 -0.59
N LEU A 145 -4.25 -20.64 0.34
CA LEU A 145 -2.83 -20.42 0.08
C LEU A 145 -2.17 -21.68 -0.49
N SER A 146 -2.45 -22.86 0.08
CA SER A 146 -1.90 -24.12 -0.44
C SER A 146 -2.39 -24.44 -1.85
N LEU A 147 -3.68 -24.20 -2.13
CA LEU A 147 -4.25 -24.35 -3.47
C LEU A 147 -3.58 -23.42 -4.49
N VAL A 148 -3.40 -22.14 -4.16
CA VAL A 148 -2.73 -21.17 -5.05
C VAL A 148 -1.28 -21.60 -5.32
N ALA A 149 -0.54 -22.03 -4.30
CA ALA A 149 0.84 -22.50 -4.47
C ALA A 149 0.93 -23.73 -5.40
N ILE A 150 -0.02 -24.67 -5.27
CA ILE A 150 -0.10 -25.84 -6.16
C ILE A 150 -0.41 -25.39 -7.60
N LEU A 151 -1.35 -24.47 -7.79
CA LEU A 151 -1.71 -23.94 -9.12
C LEU A 151 -0.56 -23.17 -9.80
N GLU A 152 0.24 -22.43 -9.01
CA GLU A 152 1.45 -21.75 -9.52
C GLU A 152 2.55 -22.75 -9.89
N SER A 153 2.74 -23.81 -9.09
CA SER A 153 3.72 -24.86 -9.37
C SER A 153 3.36 -25.67 -10.63
N THR A 154 2.07 -25.98 -10.82
CA THR A 154 1.57 -26.75 -11.97
C THR A 154 1.58 -25.91 -13.24
N SER A 155 1.16 -24.64 -13.18
CA SER A 155 1.30 -23.70 -14.31
C SER A 155 2.77 -23.54 -14.76
N SER A 156 3.70 -23.46 -13.81
CA SER A 156 5.13 -23.34 -14.11
C SER A 156 5.70 -24.60 -14.78
N GLN A 157 5.26 -25.80 -14.35
CA GLN A 157 5.66 -27.07 -14.97
C GLN A 157 5.05 -27.27 -16.36
N VAL A 158 3.77 -26.95 -16.55
CA VAL A 158 3.10 -27.05 -17.86
C VAL A 158 3.76 -26.12 -18.87
N PHE A 159 4.07 -24.87 -18.49
CA PHE A 159 4.77 -23.91 -19.34
C PHE A 159 6.17 -24.39 -19.75
N ALA A 160 6.92 -25.01 -18.81
CA ALA A 160 8.23 -25.59 -19.09
C ALA A 160 8.18 -26.80 -20.04
N LEU A 161 7.09 -27.58 -20.02
CA LEU A 161 6.90 -28.72 -20.92
C LEU A 161 6.45 -28.29 -22.32
N THR A 162 5.66 -27.22 -22.44
CA THR A 162 5.21 -26.69 -23.74
C THR A 162 6.27 -25.85 -24.47
N GLY A 163 7.24 -25.26 -23.74
CA GLY A 163 8.31 -24.45 -24.32
C GLY A 163 9.45 -25.23 -24.97
N LYS A 164 9.42 -26.57 -24.98
CA LYS A 164 10.51 -27.43 -25.51
C LYS A 164 10.32 -27.87 -26.96
N LYS A 165 9.29 -27.37 -27.66
CA LYS A 165 9.07 -27.63 -29.09
C LYS A 165 9.33 -26.36 -29.90
N HIS A 166 10.59 -26.14 -30.27
CA HIS A 166 11.05 -25.61 -31.56
C HIS A 166 12.57 -25.44 -31.47
N SER A 167 13.27 -26.51 -31.85
CA SER A 167 14.57 -26.45 -32.52
C SER A 167 14.33 -26.32 -34.02
#